data_AF-A0A1F6S2J1-F1
#
_entry.id   AF-A0A1F6S2J1-F1
#
_cell.length_a   1.000
_cell.length_b   1.000
_cell.length_c   1.000
_cell.angle_alpha   90.00
_cell.angle_beta   90.00
_cell.angle_gamma   90.00
#
_symmetry.space_group_name_H-M   'P 1'
#
loop_
_entity.id
_entity.type
_entity.pdbx_description
1 polymer ?
#
loop_
_entity_poly.entity_id
_entity_poly.type
_entity_poly.pdbx_seq_one_letter_code
_entity_poly.pdbx_strand_id
1 'polypeptide(L)'
;MIEEIRGACQSDSGAYPIQEADENNVTFFADIDEDGVTERVHYYKEGESVKKGVSRPSGNPAVYPEGDETVTTITNHVVNTSLEPLFYYYNTNYPADQENNPLSAPVSPLLDIRLVKIDLFYNLDPLRAPDNIRLESFVELRNLKDNW
;
A
#
# COMPACT_ATOMS: atom_id res chain seq x y z
N MET A 1 -4.70 -6.96 -2.25
CA MET A 1 -4.37 -5.55 -2.01
C MET A 1 -5.38 -4.84 -1.11
N ILE A 2 -6.61 -4.54 -1.55
CA ILE A 2 -7.57 -3.75 -0.74
C ILE A 2 -7.86 -4.40 0.63
N GLU A 3 -8.24 -5.68 0.63
CA GLU A 3 -8.53 -6.42 1.87
C GLU A 3 -7.33 -6.50 2.81
N GLU A 4 -6.13 -6.64 2.27
CA GLU A 4 -4.89 -6.73 3.04
C GLU A 4 -4.52 -5.39 3.69
N ILE A 5 -4.62 -4.28 2.94
CA ILE A 5 -4.37 -2.93 3.49
C ILE A 5 -5.42 -2.61 4.58
N ARG A 6 -6.68 -3.00 4.36
CA ARG A 6 -7.74 -2.82 5.36
C ARG A 6 -7.44 -3.57 6.66
N GLY A 7 -6.80 -4.74 6.55
CA GLY A 7 -6.39 -5.60 7.65
C GLY A 7 -5.08 -5.21 8.33
N ALA A 8 -4.43 -4.11 7.95
CA ALA A 8 -3.12 -3.76 8.49
C ALA A 8 -3.15 -3.61 10.02
N CYS A 9 -2.25 -4.32 10.70
CA CYS A 9 -2.14 -4.42 12.15
C CYS A 9 -0.73 -4.08 12.63
N GLN A 10 -0.56 -3.93 13.94
CA GLN A 10 0.76 -3.67 14.53
C GLN A 10 1.68 -4.88 14.28
N SER A 11 2.95 -4.63 13.96
CA SER A 11 3.90 -5.72 13.71
C SER A 11 4.22 -6.51 14.98
N ASP A 12 4.68 -7.75 14.81
CA ASP A 12 5.16 -8.59 15.93
C ASP A 12 6.45 -8.05 16.55
N SER A 13 7.16 -7.17 15.84
CA SER A 13 8.33 -6.43 16.35
C SER A 13 7.97 -5.14 17.11
N GLY A 14 6.68 -4.79 17.18
CA GLY A 14 6.18 -3.59 17.85
C GLY A 14 6.16 -2.31 16.98
N ALA A 15 6.48 -2.42 15.69
CA ALA A 15 6.43 -1.32 14.73
C ALA A 15 4.99 -0.93 14.36
N TYR A 16 4.83 0.28 13.84
CA TYR A 16 3.53 0.79 13.38
C TYR A 16 2.97 -0.05 12.22
N PRO A 17 1.63 -0.09 12.04
CA PRO A 17 1.01 -0.89 10.98
C PRO A 17 1.48 -0.55 9.57
N ILE A 18 1.83 0.70 9.30
CA ILE A 18 2.47 1.12 8.05
C ILE A 18 3.94 1.38 8.36
N GLN A 19 4.82 0.78 7.55
CA GLN A 19 6.27 0.97 7.62
C GLN A 19 6.76 2.00 6.59
N GLU A 20 6.15 2.03 5.41
CA GLU A 20 6.53 2.92 4.32
C GLU A 20 5.30 3.27 3.48
N ALA A 21 5.20 4.52 3.05
CA ALA A 21 4.07 5.05 2.29
C ALA A 21 4.58 6.05 1.25
N ASP A 22 4.94 5.53 0.08
CA ASP A 22 5.42 6.31 -1.07
C ASP A 22 4.43 6.24 -2.24
N GLU A 23 4.70 6.99 -3.30
CA GLU A 23 3.86 7.11 -4.50
C GLU A 23 3.68 5.80 -5.26
N ASN A 24 4.72 4.98 -5.30
CA ASN A 24 4.79 3.75 -6.09
C ASN A 24 5.17 2.52 -5.26
N ASN A 25 5.30 2.67 -3.94
CA ASN A 25 5.49 1.57 -3.02
C ASN A 25 4.75 1.86 -1.71
N VAL A 26 4.27 0.79 -1.06
CA VAL A 26 3.68 0.84 0.26
C VAL A 26 4.06 -0.43 1.00
N THR A 27 4.57 -0.28 2.21
CA THR A 27 4.93 -1.39 3.09
C THR A 27 4.12 -1.29 4.36
N PHE A 28 3.40 -2.36 4.70
CA PHE A 28 2.57 -2.45 5.89
C PHE A 28 2.63 -3.85 6.48
N PHE A 29 2.16 -3.98 7.71
CA PHE A 29 2.09 -5.26 8.43
C PHE A 29 0.66 -5.75 8.49
N ALA A 30 0.43 -7.02 8.18
CA ALA A 30 -0.87 -7.66 8.24
C ALA A 30 -0.70 -9.17 8.36
N ASP A 31 -1.56 -9.81 9.15
CA ASP A 31 -1.77 -11.26 9.08
C ASP A 31 -2.61 -11.55 7.82
N ILE A 32 -1.96 -12.09 6.77
CA ILE A 32 -2.59 -12.31 5.46
C ILE A 32 -3.13 -13.72 5.24
N ASP A 33 -2.76 -14.68 6.10
CA ASP A 33 -3.18 -16.08 6.02
C ASP A 33 -3.94 -16.60 7.25
N GLU A 34 -4.22 -15.70 8.20
CA GLU A 34 -4.99 -15.93 9.43
C GLU A 34 -4.36 -16.99 10.35
N ASP A 35 -3.03 -17.09 10.36
CA ASP A 35 -2.28 -18.03 11.20
C ASP A 35 -1.84 -17.45 12.56
N GLY A 36 -2.07 -16.15 12.77
CA GLY A 36 -1.72 -15.41 13.98
C GLY A 36 -0.30 -14.86 14.00
N VAL A 37 0.45 -14.99 12.90
CA VAL A 37 1.73 -14.33 12.66
C VAL A 37 1.49 -13.09 11.79
N THR A 38 2.15 -11.99 12.13
CA THR A 38 1.99 -10.76 11.33
C THR A 38 3.05 -10.70 10.22
N GLU A 39 2.67 -10.81 8.95
CA GLU A 39 3.60 -10.60 7.83
C GLU A 39 3.90 -9.13 7.55
N ARG A 40 5.09 -8.86 6.99
CA ARG A 40 5.40 -7.61 6.28
C ARG A 40 5.00 -7.77 4.81
N VAL A 41 4.07 -6.93 4.37
CA VAL A 41 3.56 -6.91 3.00
C VAL A 41 4.05 -5.65 2.31
N HIS A 42 4.69 -5.82 1.15
CA HIS A 42 5.27 -4.73 0.37
C HIS A 42 4.68 -4.74 -1.03
N TYR A 43 3.88 -3.73 -1.37
CA TYR A 43 3.38 -3.55 -2.73
C TYR A 43 4.18 -2.46 -3.43
N TYR A 44 4.64 -2.73 -4.64
CA TYR A 44 5.43 -1.76 -5.39
C TYR A 44 5.27 -1.92 -6.91
N LYS A 45 5.47 -0.81 -7.63
CA LYS A 45 5.56 -0.80 -9.09
C LYS A 45 7.01 -1.04 -9.52
N GLU A 46 7.21 -2.02 -10.39
CA GLU A 46 8.49 -2.30 -11.04
C GLU A 46 8.27 -2.37 -12.55
N GLY A 47 8.83 -1.41 -13.29
CA GLY A 47 8.57 -1.28 -14.72
C GLY A 47 7.07 -1.06 -14.99
N GLU A 48 6.47 -1.95 -15.78
CA GLU A 48 5.04 -1.97 -16.09
C GLU A 48 4.25 -2.97 -15.22
N SER A 49 4.85 -3.48 -14.15
CA SER A 49 4.21 -4.47 -13.28
C SER A 49 4.00 -3.92 -11.88
N VAL A 50 2.92 -4.35 -11.23
CA VAL A 50 2.74 -4.20 -9.79
C VAL A 50 2.99 -5.53 -9.13
N LYS A 51 3.86 -5.53 -8.13
CA LYS A 51 4.31 -6.71 -7.40
C LYS A 51 3.90 -6.63 -5.94
N LYS A 52 3.74 -7.80 -5.33
CA LYS A 52 3.55 -8.01 -3.90
C LYS A 52 4.72 -8.82 -3.37
N GLY A 53 5.51 -8.21 -2.51
CA GLY A 53 6.46 -8.83 -1.62
C GLY A 53 5.80 -9.24 -0.30
N VAL A 54 6.19 -10.39 0.24
CA VAL A 54 5.79 -10.83 1.58
C VAL A 54 7.02 -11.37 2.32
N SER A 55 7.18 -10.97 3.58
CA SER A 55 8.20 -11.47 4.49
C SER A 55 7.61 -11.79 5.86
N ARG A 56 7.96 -12.95 6.40
CA ARG A 56 7.56 -13.37 7.73
C ARG A 56 8.56 -12.91 8.80
N PRO A 57 8.09 -12.64 10.02
CA PRO A 57 8.99 -12.39 11.14
C PRO A 57 9.69 -13.68 11.57
N SER A 58 10.87 -13.53 12.17
CA SER A 58 11.62 -14.64 12.78
C SER A 58 12.34 -14.18 14.04
N GLY A 59 12.67 -15.12 14.93
CA GLY A 59 13.41 -14.84 16.17
C GLY A 59 12.54 -14.36 17.34
N ASN A 60 13.20 -14.15 18.48
CA ASN A 60 12.61 -13.62 19.72
C ASN A 60 13.62 -12.64 20.36
N PRO A 61 13.44 -11.30 20.24
CA PRO A 61 12.29 -10.59 19.65
C PRO A 61 12.15 -10.82 18.14
N ALA A 62 10.94 -10.62 17.62
CA ALA A 62 10.62 -10.79 16.21
C ALA A 62 11.37 -9.79 15.33
N VAL A 63 11.98 -10.27 14.25
CA VAL A 63 12.71 -9.48 13.26
C VAL A 63 12.25 -9.90 11.86
N TYR A 64 11.97 -8.91 11.03
CA TYR A 64 11.63 -9.11 9.61
C TYR A 64 12.90 -9.04 8.76
N PRO A 65 13.01 -9.87 7.71
CA PRO A 65 14.05 -9.72 6.71
C PRO A 65 14.01 -8.33 6.05
N GLU A 66 15.18 -7.81 5.65
CA GLU A 66 15.28 -6.53 4.93
C GLU A 66 14.53 -6.57 3.58
N GLY A 67 14.59 -7.71 2.87
CA GLY A 67 13.95 -7.93 1.58
C GLY A 67 12.68 -8.78 1.63
N ASP A 68 12.07 -8.96 0.46
CA ASP A 68 10.88 -9.77 0.26
C ASP A 68 11.25 -11.24 0.10
N GLU A 69 10.69 -12.11 0.93
CA GLU A 69 10.98 -13.55 0.86
C GLU A 69 10.25 -14.20 -0.32
N THR A 70 9.01 -13.77 -0.55
CA THR A 70 8.21 -14.19 -1.71
C THR A 70 7.75 -12.97 -2.47
N VAL A 71 7.81 -13.04 -3.81
CA VAL A 71 7.38 -11.97 -4.69
C VAL A 71 6.40 -12.52 -5.70
N THR A 72 5.21 -11.93 -5.76
CA THR A 72 4.14 -12.28 -6.70
C THR A 72 3.80 -11.09 -7.58
N THR A 73 3.74 -11.29 -8.89
CA THR A 73 3.24 -10.26 -9.82
C THR A 73 1.71 -10.22 -9.75
N ILE A 74 1.16 -9.07 -9.38
CA ILE A 74 -0.29 -8.85 -9.27
C ILE A 74 -0.89 -8.50 -10.62
N THR A 75 -0.22 -7.62 -11.36
CA THR A 75 -0.63 -7.23 -12.70
C THR A 75 0.55 -6.72 -13.51
N ASN A 76 0.41 -6.73 -14.84
CA ASN A 76 1.36 -6.19 -15.82
C ASN A 76 0.70 -5.02 -16.57
N HIS A 77 1.40 -4.41 -17.53
CA HIS A 77 0.89 -3.32 -18.38
C HIS A 77 0.33 -2.12 -17.59
N VAL A 78 0.91 -1.85 -16.43
CA VAL A 78 0.63 -0.68 -15.59
C VAL A 78 1.36 0.51 -16.17
N VAL A 79 0.59 1.51 -16.58
CA VAL A 79 1.07 2.71 -17.29
C VAL A 79 1.08 3.96 -16.40
N ASN A 80 0.88 3.81 -15.08
CA ASN A 80 1.05 4.88 -14.10
C ASN A 80 2.39 5.62 -14.31
N THR A 81 2.32 6.95 -14.32
CA THR A 81 3.47 7.85 -14.46
C THR A 81 3.78 8.53 -13.14
N SER A 82 4.86 9.32 -13.06
CA SER A 82 5.16 10.13 -11.87
C SER A 82 4.11 11.22 -11.58
N LEU A 83 3.27 11.58 -12.55
CA LEU A 83 2.16 12.51 -12.35
C LEU A 83 0.87 11.81 -11.94
N GLU A 84 0.83 10.48 -12.12
CA GLU A 84 -0.32 9.62 -11.81
C GLU A 84 0.19 8.44 -10.97
N PRO A 85 0.66 8.69 -9.73
CA PRO A 85 1.20 7.66 -8.87
C PRO A 85 0.16 6.58 -8.52
N LEU A 86 0.65 5.42 -8.08
CA LEU A 86 -0.18 4.27 -7.75
C LEU A 86 -0.92 4.46 -6.42
N PHE A 87 -0.28 5.12 -5.45
CA PHE A 87 -0.82 5.32 -4.11
C PHE A 87 -0.93 6.79 -3.78
N TYR A 88 -2.04 7.16 -3.16
CA TYR A 88 -2.25 8.44 -2.52
C TYR A 88 -2.71 8.22 -1.08
N TYR A 89 -2.29 9.10 -0.18
CA TYR A 89 -2.57 8.97 1.24
C TYR A 89 -3.32 10.21 1.72
N TYR A 90 -4.26 10.02 2.64
CA TYR A 90 -5.11 11.08 3.15
C TYR A 90 -5.18 11.01 4.66
N ASN A 91 -5.25 12.18 5.28
CA ASN A 91 -5.43 12.31 6.73
C ASN A 91 -6.91 12.32 7.14
N THR A 92 -7.15 12.44 8.44
CA THR A 92 -8.50 12.45 9.04
C THR A 92 -9.38 13.62 8.57
N ASN A 93 -8.78 14.69 8.04
CA ASN A 93 -9.52 15.88 7.60
C ASN A 93 -10.07 15.74 6.18
N TYR A 94 -9.66 14.72 5.41
CA TYR A 94 -10.26 14.42 4.11
C TYR A 94 -11.69 13.87 4.33
N PRO A 95 -12.70 14.27 3.53
CA PRO A 95 -12.63 15.11 2.33
C PRO A 95 -12.84 16.61 2.56
N ALA A 96 -12.96 17.07 3.80
CA ALA A 96 -13.24 18.46 4.12
C ALA A 96 -12.05 19.39 3.84
N ASP A 97 -10.83 18.93 4.07
CA ASP A 97 -9.58 19.62 3.70
C ASP A 97 -9.02 19.03 2.40
N GLN A 98 -9.11 19.81 1.32
CA GLN A 98 -8.56 19.48 -0.01
C GLN A 98 -7.24 20.22 -0.30
N GLU A 99 -6.80 21.12 0.58
CA GLU A 99 -5.56 21.88 0.39
C GLU A 99 -4.35 21.09 0.91
N ASN A 100 -4.51 20.40 2.04
CA ASN A 100 -3.46 19.58 2.65
C ASN A 100 -3.63 18.07 2.36
N ASN A 101 -4.52 17.72 1.43
CA ASN A 101 -4.75 16.35 0.99
C ASN A 101 -4.75 16.27 -0.55
N PRO A 102 -4.20 15.21 -1.17
CA PRO A 102 -3.49 14.10 -0.53
C PRO A 102 -2.20 14.55 0.17
N LEU A 103 -1.76 13.77 1.16
CA LEU A 103 -0.47 13.97 1.83
C LEU A 103 0.66 13.79 0.81
N SER A 104 1.70 14.61 0.92
CA SER A 104 2.91 14.47 0.11
C SER A 104 3.64 13.16 0.46
N ALA A 105 3.89 12.34 -0.55
CA ALA A 105 4.69 11.13 -0.44
C ALA A 105 6.20 11.43 -0.63
N PRO A 106 7.12 10.70 0.03
CA PRO A 106 6.84 9.68 1.04
C PRO A 106 6.26 10.31 2.32
N VAL A 107 5.20 9.72 2.86
CA VAL A 107 4.46 10.31 3.98
C VAL A 107 5.26 10.17 5.27
N SER A 108 5.44 11.28 5.97
CA SER A 108 6.04 11.32 7.30
C SER A 108 5.44 12.47 8.11
N PRO A 109 4.80 12.21 9.28
CA PRO A 109 4.71 10.92 9.97
C PRO A 109 3.65 9.97 9.40
N LEU A 110 3.93 8.66 9.40
CA LEU A 110 3.02 7.60 8.90
C LEU A 110 1.70 7.51 9.67
N LEU A 111 1.67 8.01 10.91
CA LEU A 111 0.49 8.07 11.77
C LEU A 111 -0.58 9.05 11.28
N ASP A 112 -0.29 9.90 10.29
CA ASP A 112 -1.27 10.81 9.73
C ASP A 112 -2.18 10.11 8.70
N ILE A 113 -1.80 8.93 8.21
CA ILE A 113 -2.56 8.20 7.20
C ILE A 113 -3.85 7.62 7.82
N ARG A 114 -5.00 7.95 7.23
CA ARG A 114 -6.32 7.38 7.57
C ARG A 114 -6.97 6.66 6.42
N LEU A 115 -6.67 7.10 5.20
CA LEU A 115 -7.22 6.55 3.98
C LEU A 115 -6.11 6.43 2.94
N VAL A 116 -6.07 5.27 2.27
CA VAL A 116 -5.19 5.00 1.15
C VAL A 116 -6.04 4.88 -0.10
N LYS A 117 -5.73 5.68 -1.12
CA LYS A 117 -6.29 5.53 -2.45
C LYS A 117 -5.29 4.78 -3.31
N ILE A 118 -5.78 3.76 -4.00
CA ILE A 118 -5.05 3.02 -5.04
C ILE A 118 -5.62 3.48 -6.37
N ASP A 119 -4.77 4.01 -7.25
CA ASP A 119 -5.15 4.52 -8.56
C ASP A 119 -4.28 3.85 -9.62
N LEU A 120 -4.83 2.86 -10.33
CA LEU A 120 -4.09 2.04 -11.27
C LEU A 120 -4.56 2.31 -12.69
N PHE A 121 -3.63 2.69 -13.56
CA PHE A 121 -3.86 2.83 -14.99
C PHE A 121 -3.28 1.62 -15.72
N TYR A 122 -4.11 0.90 -16.44
CA TYR A 122 -3.77 -0.33 -17.14
C TYR A 122 -4.08 -0.22 -18.63
N ASN A 123 -3.17 -0.67 -19.49
CA ASN A 123 -3.41 -0.74 -20.93
C ASN A 123 -3.65 -2.19 -21.38
N LEU A 124 -4.87 -2.48 -21.87
CA LEU A 124 -5.25 -3.80 -22.41
C LEU A 124 -4.61 -4.11 -23.77
N ASP A 125 -4.32 -3.09 -24.57
CA ASP A 125 -3.77 -3.26 -25.92
C ASP A 125 -2.58 -2.31 -26.15
N PRO A 126 -1.35 -2.77 -25.90
CA PRO A 126 -0.14 -1.97 -26.13
C PRO A 126 0.06 -1.54 -27.60
N LEU A 127 -0.63 -2.19 -28.55
CA LEU A 127 -0.49 -1.94 -29.99
C LEU A 127 -1.53 -0.95 -30.53
N ARG A 128 -2.46 -0.49 -29.70
CA ARG A 128 -3.42 0.58 -30.03
C ARG A 128 -3.20 1.80 -29.14
N ALA A 129 -3.52 2.98 -29.67
CA ALA A 129 -3.46 4.23 -28.93
C ALA A 129 -4.21 4.07 -27.58
N PRO A 130 -3.69 4.66 -26.48
CA PRO A 130 -4.02 4.22 -25.13
C PRO A 130 -5.52 4.35 -24.86
N ASP A 131 -6.20 3.21 -24.79
CA ASP A 131 -7.49 3.08 -24.13
C ASP A 131 -7.21 2.55 -22.72
N ASN A 132 -6.65 3.44 -21.90
CA ASN A 132 -6.24 3.10 -20.55
C ASN A 132 -7.48 2.89 -19.68
N ILE A 133 -7.57 1.73 -19.05
CA ILE A 133 -8.54 1.49 -17.99
C ILE A 133 -7.96 2.04 -16.69
N ARG A 134 -8.71 2.94 -16.06
CA ARG A 134 -8.43 3.42 -14.72
C ARG A 134 -9.22 2.61 -13.70
N LEU A 135 -8.52 1.98 -12.77
CA LEU A 135 -9.07 1.30 -11.60
C LEU A 135 -8.75 2.14 -10.37
N GLU A 136 -9.78 2.67 -9.74
CA GLU A 136 -9.68 3.49 -8.53
C GLU A 136 -10.30 2.73 -7.36
N SER A 137 -9.64 2.75 -6.20
CA SER A 137 -10.15 2.15 -4.98
C SER A 137 -9.68 2.91 -3.75
N PHE A 138 -10.54 2.98 -2.74
CA PHE A 138 -10.30 3.66 -1.47
C PHE A 138 -10.31 2.64 -0.34
N VAL A 139 -9.31 2.72 0.54
CA VAL A 139 -9.13 1.77 1.64
C VAL A 139 -8.90 2.53 2.94
N GLU A 140 -9.83 2.37 3.88
CA GLU A 140 -9.65 2.82 5.26
C GLU A 140 -8.90 1.76 6.06
N LEU A 141 -7.94 2.18 6.87
CA LEU A 141 -7.22 1.27 7.77
C LEU A 141 -8.08 1.01 9.01
N ARG A 142 -8.55 -0.22 9.19
CA ARG A 142 -9.52 -0.56 10.25
C ARG A 142 -9.00 -0.22 11.67
N ASN A 143 -7.69 -0.37 11.89
CA ASN A 143 -7.06 -0.13 13.18
C ASN A 143 -6.79 1.36 13.49
N LEU A 144 -6.99 2.27 12.52
CA LEU A 144 -6.79 3.71 12.68
C LEU A 144 -8.10 4.50 12.61
N LYS A 145 -9.23 3.81 12.74
CA LYS A 145 -10.55 4.45 12.78
C LYS A 145 -10.77 5.07 14.16
N ASP A 146 -10.90 6.39 14.18
CA ASP A 146 -11.38 7.10 15.37
C ASP A 146 -12.85 6.73 15.61
N ASN A 147 -13.09 5.84 16.56
CA ASN A 147 -14.43 5.62 17.10
C ASN A 147 -14.71 6.75 18.10
N TRP A 148 -15.41 7.79 17.64
CA TRP A 148 -15.97 8.83 18.51
C TRP A 148 -17.41 8.51 18.90
#